data_AF-A0A010S2X1-F1
#
_entry.id   AF-A0A010S2X1-F1
#
_cell.length_a   1.000
_cell.length_b   1.000
_cell.length_c   1.000
_cell.angle_alpha   90.00
_cell.angle_beta   90.00
_cell.angle_gamma   90.00
#
_symmetry.space_group_name_H-M   'P 1'
#
loop_
_entity.id
_entity.type
_entity.pdbx_description
1 polymer ?
#
loop_
_entity_poly.entity_id
_entity_poly.type
_entity_poly.pdbx_seq_one_letter_code
_entity_poly.pdbx_strand_id
1 'polypeptide(L)'
;MKLFNVKGEMFEAGKNTPTQDIEFNSTPAIDLADAKTTKEIIGLRLKHAGNKEELSKQLKARQDAQLQLARDQVRNTHLESTRQYSQTAYRFGDYVIKYSLVPSTETQRKLYDETVKPEHDESILQKWLQNFHAHHDAEYLFQVQLLENLGDQPVEYSGAVWDESKYPWQTVGKLVIPQQDSFDYERKRFWEDYARVDPWHGLKSLQPLGSSNRLRRAGKLFIFPWLWNALTLRVLTFSVYAASSSMRRKLNGVKEVQVKIIDEIPN
;
A
#
# COMPACT_ATOMS: atom_id res chain seq x y z
N MET A 1 -4.59 -1.39 -6.18
CA MET A 1 -5.30 -1.34 -7.47
C MET A 1 -4.60 -2.29 -8.44
N LYS A 2 -5.36 -3.04 -9.25
CA LYS A 2 -4.84 -3.89 -10.33
C LYS A 2 -5.40 -3.36 -11.65
N LEU A 3 -4.52 -2.99 -12.57
CA LEU A 3 -4.88 -2.55 -13.91
C LEU A 3 -4.77 -3.73 -14.87
N PHE A 4 -5.80 -3.95 -15.68
CA PHE A 4 -5.85 -5.03 -16.67
C PHE A 4 -5.44 -4.56 -18.07
N ASN A 5 -5.16 -5.51 -18.97
CA ASN A 5 -4.78 -5.25 -20.37
C ASN A 5 -3.53 -4.38 -20.52
N VAL A 6 -2.60 -4.47 -19.57
CA VAL A 6 -1.35 -3.72 -19.60
C VAL A 6 -0.35 -4.40 -20.55
N LYS A 7 0.20 -3.62 -21.47
CA LYS A 7 1.15 -4.08 -22.49
C LYS A 7 2.53 -3.49 -22.26
N GLY A 8 3.56 -4.28 -22.45
CA GLY A 8 4.97 -3.85 -22.37
C GLY A 8 5.85 -4.89 -21.70
N GLU A 9 7.11 -4.53 -21.50
CA GLU A 9 8.07 -5.40 -20.82
C GLU A 9 7.81 -5.42 -19.31
N MET A 10 7.45 -6.59 -18.78
CA MET A 10 7.14 -6.78 -17.36
C MET A 10 8.37 -7.26 -16.58
N PHE A 11 8.37 -7.01 -15.27
CA PHE A 11 9.22 -7.75 -14.35
C PHE A 11 8.85 -9.23 -14.31
N GLU A 12 9.77 -10.07 -13.84
CA GLU A 12 9.56 -11.52 -13.68
C GLU A 12 8.27 -11.85 -12.90
N ALA A 13 7.93 -11.05 -11.89
CA ALA A 13 6.73 -11.24 -11.07
C ALA A 13 5.41 -11.04 -11.84
N GLY A 14 5.43 -10.30 -12.97
CA GLY A 14 4.27 -9.99 -13.81
C GLY A 14 4.35 -10.57 -15.23
N LYS A 15 5.41 -11.30 -15.59
CA LYS A 15 5.70 -11.68 -16.99
C LYS A 15 4.59 -12.43 -17.74
N ASN A 16 3.75 -13.17 -17.00
CA ASN A 16 2.74 -14.08 -17.56
C ASN A 16 1.30 -13.55 -17.41
N THR A 17 1.14 -12.35 -16.84
CA THR A 17 -0.17 -11.78 -16.51
C THR A 17 -0.18 -10.34 -17.03
N PRO A 18 -1.09 -9.97 -17.94
CA PRO A 18 -1.11 -8.63 -18.55
C PRO A 18 -1.72 -7.59 -17.59
N THR A 19 -1.19 -7.52 -16.36
CA THR A 19 -1.68 -6.65 -15.30
C THR A 19 -0.58 -5.84 -14.64
N GLN A 20 -0.92 -4.63 -14.20
CA GLN A 20 -0.05 -3.77 -13.37
C GLN A 20 -0.67 -3.61 -12.00
N ASP A 21 0.09 -3.95 -10.97
CA ASP A 21 -0.27 -3.66 -9.60
C ASP A 21 0.24 -2.27 -9.20
N ILE A 22 -0.65 -1.49 -8.58
CA ILE A 22 -0.36 -0.16 -8.07
C ILE A 22 -0.85 -0.10 -6.62
N GLU A 23 0.08 0.18 -5.71
CA GLU A 23 -0.20 0.33 -4.29
C GLU A 23 -0.31 1.78 -3.88
N PHE A 24 -1.16 2.02 -2.89
CA PHE A 24 -1.27 3.30 -2.22
C PHE A 24 -1.47 3.12 -0.71
N ASN A 25 -1.17 4.17 0.05
CA ASN A 25 -1.46 4.30 1.47
C ASN A 25 -1.94 5.72 1.80
N SER A 26 -2.61 5.88 2.94
CA SER A 26 -3.23 7.14 3.37
C SER A 26 -2.26 8.21 3.91
N THR A 27 -0.95 7.94 3.91
CA THR A 27 0.08 8.88 4.35
C THR A 27 1.11 9.15 3.25
N PRO A 28 1.66 10.37 3.14
CA PRO A 28 2.62 10.72 2.09
C PRO A 28 4.04 10.14 2.30
N ALA A 29 4.34 9.67 3.51
CA ALA A 29 5.60 9.06 3.89
C ALA A 29 5.37 7.73 4.63
N ILE A 30 6.34 6.83 4.52
CA ILE A 30 6.33 5.53 5.19
C ILE A 30 7.27 5.55 6.41
N ASP A 31 6.79 5.02 7.53
CA ASP A 31 7.54 4.87 8.78
C ASP A 31 8.71 3.87 8.67
N LEU A 32 8.53 2.84 7.83
CA LEU A 32 9.57 1.93 7.37
C LEU A 32 10.38 2.55 6.22
N ALA A 33 10.98 3.71 6.51
CA ALA A 33 11.52 4.67 5.55
C ALA A 33 12.65 4.13 4.65
N ASP A 34 13.48 3.25 5.19
CA ASP A 34 14.58 2.60 4.49
C ASP A 34 14.84 1.20 5.07
N ALA A 35 15.81 0.48 4.52
CA ALA A 35 16.09 -0.88 4.98
C ALA A 35 16.60 -0.98 6.42
N LYS A 36 17.36 0.03 6.89
CA LYS A 36 17.91 0.07 8.25
C LYS A 36 16.79 0.33 9.25
N THR A 37 16.03 1.40 9.04
CA THR A 37 14.86 1.80 9.80
C THR A 37 13.86 0.64 9.85
N THR A 38 13.60 -0.03 8.72
CA THR A 38 12.71 -1.19 8.69
C THR A 38 13.15 -2.29 9.65
N LYS A 39 14.43 -2.66 9.62
CA LYS A 39 14.99 -3.70 10.51
C LYS A 39 14.84 -3.30 11.98
N GLU A 40 15.17 -2.05 12.32
CA GLU A 40 15.12 -1.55 13.69
C GLU A 40 13.69 -1.51 14.23
N ILE A 41 12.75 -0.93 13.46
CA ILE A 41 11.36 -0.77 13.87
C ILE A 41 10.65 -2.12 13.98
N ILE A 42 10.86 -3.03 13.04
CA ILE A 42 10.32 -4.39 13.15
C ILE A 42 10.93 -5.10 14.36
N GLY A 43 12.24 -4.96 14.60
CA GLY A 43 12.89 -5.49 15.79
C GLY A 43 12.23 -5.01 17.09
N LEU A 44 11.94 -3.72 17.21
CA LEU A 44 11.21 -3.15 18.35
C LEU A 44 9.80 -3.69 18.47
N ARG A 45 9.04 -3.73 17.36
CA ARG A 45 7.66 -4.25 17.34
C ARG A 45 7.60 -5.71 17.77
N LEU A 46 8.55 -6.53 17.32
CA LEU A 46 8.63 -7.95 17.70
C LEU A 46 9.04 -8.13 19.16
N LYS A 47 10.05 -7.39 19.62
CA LYS A 47 10.53 -7.44 21.01
C LYS A 47 9.46 -7.02 22.02
N HIS A 48 8.60 -6.08 21.65
CA HIS A 48 7.60 -5.48 22.53
C HIS A 48 6.15 -5.77 22.08
N ALA A 49 5.90 -6.83 21.32
CA ALA A 49 4.59 -7.13 20.73
C ALA A 49 3.44 -7.20 21.75
N GLY A 50 3.74 -7.61 22.99
CA GLY A 50 2.78 -7.69 24.10
C GLY A 50 2.80 -6.50 25.07
N ASN A 51 3.64 -5.49 24.84
CA ASN A 51 3.78 -4.33 25.74
C ASN A 51 3.77 -3.02 24.94
N LYS A 52 2.56 -2.50 24.70
CA LYS A 52 2.33 -1.28 23.92
C LYS A 52 2.97 -0.04 24.56
N GLU A 53 2.98 0.05 25.89
CA GLU A 53 3.56 1.19 26.62
C GLU A 53 5.07 1.25 26.41
N GLU A 54 5.76 0.11 26.59
CA GLU A 54 7.20 0.04 26.36
C GLU A 54 7.54 0.26 24.88
N LEU A 55 6.76 -0.30 23.95
CA LEU A 55 6.94 -0.01 22.52
C LEU A 55 6.83 1.49 22.23
N SER A 56 5.80 2.16 22.75
CA SER A 56 5.61 3.61 22.58
C SER A 56 6.78 4.40 23.15
N LYS A 57 7.27 4.03 24.34
CA LYS A 57 8.44 4.65 24.96
C LYS A 57 9.70 4.51 24.09
N GLN A 58 9.96 3.32 23.55
CA GLN A 58 11.11 3.08 22.67
C GLN A 58 11.01 3.86 21.37
N LEU A 59 9.82 3.93 20.75
CA LEU A 59 9.60 4.71 19.52
C LEU A 59 9.77 6.22 19.77
N LYS A 60 9.29 6.74 20.90
CA LYS A 60 9.44 8.14 21.31
C LYS A 60 10.89 8.56 21.55
N ALA A 61 11.76 7.63 21.92
CA ALA A 61 13.18 7.90 22.17
C ALA A 61 14.04 7.97 20.90
N ARG A 62 13.49 7.62 19.72
CA ARG A 62 14.22 7.67 18.45
C ARG A 62 14.28 9.09 17.88
N GLN A 63 15.29 9.35 17.07
CA GLN A 63 15.42 10.62 16.35
C GLN A 63 14.27 10.87 15.36
N ASP A 64 13.74 9.81 14.75
CA ASP A 64 12.62 9.84 13.81
C ASP A 64 11.26 9.60 14.50
N ALA A 65 11.14 9.85 15.81
CA ALA A 65 9.94 9.57 16.61
C ALA A 65 8.65 10.15 15.99
N GLN A 66 8.71 11.36 15.43
CA GLN A 66 7.55 11.97 14.75
C GLN A 66 7.02 11.08 13.63
N LEU A 67 7.92 10.56 12.77
CA LEU A 67 7.56 9.66 11.68
C LEU A 67 7.03 8.32 12.22
N GLN A 68 7.66 7.77 13.27
CA GLN A 68 7.27 6.48 13.84
C GLN A 68 5.91 6.51 14.55
N LEU A 69 5.54 7.67 15.11
CA LEU A 69 4.26 7.89 15.78
C LEU A 69 3.17 8.43 14.83
N ALA A 70 3.53 8.89 13.64
CA ALA A 70 2.58 9.47 12.68
C ALA A 70 1.50 8.46 12.25
N ARG A 71 1.84 7.16 12.20
CA ARG A 71 0.88 6.10 11.85
C ARG A 71 -0.31 6.01 12.82
N ASP A 72 -0.11 6.37 14.08
CA ASP A 72 -1.16 6.35 15.11
C ASP A 72 -1.99 7.65 15.11
N GLN A 73 -1.62 8.63 14.28
CA GLN A 73 -2.28 9.93 14.13
C GLN A 73 -3.07 10.03 12.82
N VAL A 74 -3.11 8.96 12.03
CA VAL A 74 -3.90 8.92 10.79
C VAL A 74 -5.38 9.02 11.17
N ARG A 75 -6.08 9.95 10.50
CA ARG A 75 -7.50 10.17 10.73
C ARG A 75 -8.28 8.94 10.28
N ASN A 76 -9.12 8.40 11.16
CA ASN A 76 -10.13 7.40 10.81
C ASN A 76 -11.32 8.11 10.19
N THR A 77 -11.24 8.41 8.89
CA THR A 77 -12.28 9.06 8.11
C THR A 77 -12.78 8.12 7.01
N HIS A 78 -13.76 8.56 6.21
CA HIS A 78 -14.25 7.85 5.04
C HIS A 78 -13.11 7.49 4.08
N LEU A 79 -13.01 6.21 3.72
CA LEU A 79 -11.86 5.66 2.98
C LEU A 79 -11.77 6.26 1.58
N GLU A 80 -12.91 6.36 0.89
CA GLU A 80 -13.06 6.92 -0.43
C GLU A 80 -12.77 8.42 -0.48
N SER A 81 -12.80 9.08 0.68
CA SER A 81 -12.57 10.50 0.89
C SER A 81 -11.14 10.82 1.32
N THR A 82 -10.31 9.79 1.50
CA THR A 82 -8.91 9.94 1.92
C THR A 82 -7.99 9.96 0.72
N ARG A 83 -7.11 10.97 0.65
CA ARG A 83 -6.01 11.01 -0.34
C ARG A 83 -5.06 9.85 -0.14
N GLN A 84 -4.71 9.17 -1.23
CA GLN A 84 -3.84 8.00 -1.22
C GLN A 84 -2.52 8.31 -1.92
N TYR A 85 -1.41 7.77 -1.45
CA TYR A 85 -0.05 8.06 -1.93
C TYR A 85 0.74 6.78 -2.19
N SER A 86 1.66 6.83 -3.15
CA SER A 86 2.65 5.76 -3.40
C SER A 86 3.63 5.56 -2.23
N GLN A 87 3.81 6.60 -1.39
CA GLN A 87 4.82 6.79 -0.33
C GLN A 87 6.28 6.78 -0.82
N THR A 88 6.61 5.77 -1.62
CA THR A 88 7.92 5.51 -2.22
C THR A 88 7.98 6.06 -3.65
N ALA A 89 9.19 6.28 -4.14
CA ALA A 89 9.43 6.76 -5.51
C ALA A 89 9.48 5.60 -6.52
N TYR A 90 9.12 5.90 -7.77
CA TYR A 90 9.11 4.99 -8.90
C TYR A 90 9.80 5.64 -10.09
N ARG A 91 10.52 4.86 -10.90
CA ARG A 91 11.00 5.30 -12.21
C ARG A 91 9.90 5.09 -13.22
N PHE A 92 9.50 6.16 -13.90
CA PHE A 92 8.55 6.18 -15.00
C PHE A 92 9.25 6.61 -16.28
N GLY A 93 9.74 5.65 -17.08
CA GLY A 93 10.61 5.95 -18.22
C GLY A 93 11.84 6.76 -17.80
N ASP A 94 11.96 7.97 -18.35
CA ASP A 94 13.05 8.91 -18.04
C ASP A 94 12.84 9.72 -16.74
N TYR A 95 11.63 9.65 -16.16
CA TYR A 95 11.26 10.41 -14.97
C TYR A 95 11.35 9.56 -13.70
N VAL A 96 11.51 10.23 -12.55
CA VAL A 96 11.28 9.62 -11.24
C VAL A 96 10.13 10.36 -10.57
N ILE A 97 9.16 9.61 -10.06
CA ILE A 97 7.90 10.15 -9.56
C ILE A 97 7.53 9.55 -8.20
N LYS A 98 6.79 10.33 -7.41
CA LYS A 98 5.76 9.79 -6.50
C LYS A 98 4.39 9.98 -7.16
N TYR A 99 3.41 9.15 -6.83
CA TYR A 99 2.06 9.28 -7.37
C TYR A 99 1.00 9.26 -6.27
N SER A 100 -0.18 9.79 -6.55
CA SER A 100 -1.28 9.95 -5.59
C SER A 100 -2.64 9.85 -6.26
N LEU A 101 -3.64 9.40 -5.51
CA LEU A 101 -5.06 9.53 -5.85
C LEU A 101 -5.69 10.58 -4.92
N VAL A 102 -6.26 11.63 -5.50
CA VAL A 102 -6.91 12.71 -4.76
C VAL A 102 -8.43 12.67 -5.01
N PRO A 103 -9.25 12.44 -3.98
CA PRO A 103 -10.71 12.48 -4.11
C PRO A 103 -11.19 13.80 -4.73
N SER A 104 -12.05 13.73 -5.76
CA SER A 104 -12.38 14.90 -6.58
C SER A 104 -13.87 15.27 -6.63
N THR A 105 -14.77 14.45 -6.08
CA THR A 105 -16.19 14.84 -5.95
C THR A 105 -16.41 15.75 -4.74
N GLU A 106 -17.50 16.53 -4.77
CA GLU A 106 -17.93 17.34 -3.63
C GLU A 106 -18.31 16.47 -2.42
N THR A 107 -19.00 15.34 -2.66
CA THR A 107 -19.37 14.37 -1.63
C THR A 107 -18.14 13.83 -0.91
N GLN A 108 -17.13 13.34 -1.64
CA GLN A 108 -15.89 12.84 -1.02
C GLN A 108 -15.17 13.94 -0.22
N ARG A 109 -15.12 15.18 -0.74
CA ARG A 109 -14.50 16.28 0.01
C ARG A 109 -15.19 16.56 1.34
N LYS A 110 -16.53 16.56 1.38
CA LYS A 110 -17.30 16.79 2.60
C LYS A 110 -17.14 15.64 3.60
N LEU A 111 -17.13 14.40 3.12
CA LEU A 111 -17.02 13.21 3.97
C LEU A 111 -15.63 13.08 4.64
N TYR A 112 -14.58 13.70 4.10
CA TYR A 112 -13.26 13.75 4.74
C TYR A 112 -13.25 14.45 6.11
N ASP A 113 -14.22 15.33 6.37
CA ASP A 113 -14.32 16.02 7.66
C ASP A 113 -14.94 15.13 8.75
N GLU A 114 -15.70 14.11 8.37
CA GLU A 114 -16.26 13.14 9.30
C GLU A 114 -15.20 12.12 9.75
N THR A 115 -15.12 11.88 11.06
CA THR A 115 -14.21 10.90 11.66
C THR A 115 -14.94 9.92 12.56
N VAL A 116 -14.37 8.72 12.73
CA VAL A 116 -14.87 7.72 13.67
C VAL A 116 -14.94 8.31 15.08
N LYS A 117 -16.06 8.05 15.76
CA LYS A 117 -16.37 8.52 17.10
C LYS A 117 -16.52 7.32 18.05
N PRO A 118 -16.41 7.51 19.39
CA PRO A 118 -16.50 6.42 20.35
C PRO A 118 -17.79 5.58 20.29
N GLU A 119 -18.90 6.16 19.83
CA GLU A 119 -20.19 5.50 19.66
C GLU A 119 -20.29 4.59 18.42
N HIS A 120 -19.36 4.71 17.48
CA HIS A 120 -19.34 3.87 16.28
C HIS A 120 -18.79 2.48 16.60
N ASP A 121 -19.42 1.45 16.04
CA ASP A 121 -18.92 0.08 16.13
C ASP A 121 -17.71 -0.18 15.20
N GLU A 122 -17.05 -1.33 15.39
CA GLU A 122 -15.83 -1.71 14.67
C GLU A 122 -16.01 -1.80 13.13
N SER A 123 -17.24 -1.96 12.65
CA SER A 123 -17.56 -2.08 11.22
C SER A 123 -17.92 -0.75 10.56
N ILE A 124 -17.82 0.38 11.28
CA ILE A 124 -18.28 1.68 10.76
C ILE A 124 -17.63 2.09 9.44
N LEU A 125 -16.31 1.92 9.28
CA LEU A 125 -15.61 2.28 8.05
C LEU A 125 -16.08 1.43 6.86
N GLN A 126 -16.39 0.16 7.13
CA GLN A 126 -16.98 -0.73 6.12
C GLN A 126 -18.38 -0.27 5.74
N LYS A 127 -19.25 0.03 6.72
CA LYS A 127 -20.61 0.52 6.49
C LYS A 127 -20.63 1.83 5.72
N TRP A 128 -19.73 2.75 6.04
CA TRP A 128 -19.55 4.01 5.33
C TRP A 128 -19.16 3.79 3.86
N LEU A 129 -18.13 2.98 3.61
CA LEU A 129 -17.67 2.68 2.25
C LEU A 129 -18.76 1.99 1.41
N GLN A 130 -19.49 1.04 2.01
CA GLN A 130 -20.65 0.38 1.40
C GLN A 130 -21.74 1.40 1.05
N ASN A 131 -22.14 2.23 2.00
CA ASN A 131 -23.18 3.22 1.80
C ASN A 131 -22.78 4.23 0.72
N PHE A 132 -21.51 4.64 0.67
CA PHE A 132 -21.02 5.52 -0.37
C PHE A 132 -21.15 4.87 -1.75
N HIS A 133 -20.54 3.69 -1.95
CA HIS A 133 -20.52 3.03 -3.26
C HIS A 133 -21.89 2.53 -3.72
N ALA A 134 -22.83 2.32 -2.79
CA ALA A 134 -24.23 2.00 -3.13
C ALA A 134 -24.98 3.18 -3.77
N HIS A 135 -24.51 4.43 -3.61
CA HIS A 135 -25.24 5.64 -4.05
C HIS A 135 -24.40 6.61 -4.88
N HIS A 136 -23.08 6.41 -4.97
CA HIS A 136 -22.17 7.36 -5.60
C HIS A 136 -21.05 6.66 -6.37
N ASP A 137 -20.66 7.27 -7.49
CA ASP A 137 -19.36 7.04 -8.11
C ASP A 137 -18.26 7.65 -7.23
N ALA A 138 -17.13 6.95 -7.07
CA ALA A 138 -15.92 7.56 -6.53
C ALA A 138 -15.06 8.12 -7.67
N GLU A 139 -14.64 9.37 -7.56
CA GLU A 139 -13.74 9.99 -8.53
C GLU A 139 -12.44 10.42 -7.84
N TYR A 140 -11.32 10.16 -8.52
CA TYR A 140 -10.00 10.58 -8.08
C TYR A 140 -9.21 11.22 -9.22
N LEU A 141 -8.53 12.32 -8.92
CA LEU A 141 -7.44 12.81 -9.76
C LEU A 141 -6.20 11.94 -9.50
N PHE A 142 -5.69 11.31 -10.57
CA PHE A 142 -4.39 10.65 -10.52
C PHE A 142 -3.31 11.69 -10.74
N GLN A 143 -2.51 11.94 -9.71
CA GLN A 143 -1.46 12.96 -9.70
C GLN A 143 -0.08 12.35 -9.57
N VAL A 144 0.91 13.03 -10.14
CA VAL A 144 2.33 12.71 -9.98
C VAL A 144 3.09 13.90 -9.42
N GLN A 145 4.11 13.64 -8.61
CA GLN A 145 5.08 14.62 -8.16
C GLN A 145 6.42 14.21 -8.75
N LEU A 146 7.03 15.09 -9.53
CA LEU A 146 8.30 14.81 -10.22
C LEU A 146 9.48 14.99 -9.26
N LEU A 147 10.50 14.15 -9.42
CA LEU A 147 11.81 14.36 -8.81
C LEU A 147 12.57 15.43 -9.60
N GLU A 148 12.96 16.50 -8.93
CA GLU A 148 13.77 17.59 -9.50
C GLU A 148 15.08 17.79 -8.71
N ASN A 149 15.08 17.48 -7.41
CA ASN A 149 16.27 17.64 -6.56
C ASN A 149 16.43 16.48 -5.57
N LEU A 150 17.49 15.68 -5.72
CA LEU A 150 17.75 14.51 -4.86
C LEU A 150 18.07 14.84 -3.40
N GLY A 151 18.53 16.06 -3.10
CA GLY A 151 18.78 16.51 -1.73
C GLY A 151 17.48 16.76 -0.97
N ASP A 152 16.51 17.42 -1.62
CA ASP A 152 15.19 17.70 -1.04
C ASP A 152 14.24 16.50 -1.14
N GLN A 153 14.41 15.66 -2.15
CA GLN A 153 13.51 14.54 -2.50
C GLN A 153 14.26 13.20 -2.50
N PRO A 154 14.71 12.70 -1.33
CA PRO A 154 15.54 11.51 -1.26
C PRO A 154 14.76 10.27 -1.71
N VAL A 155 15.27 9.57 -2.73
CA VAL A 155 14.68 8.33 -3.24
C VAL A 155 14.96 7.14 -2.31
N GLU A 156 16.12 7.11 -1.67
CA GLU A 156 16.55 5.99 -0.82
C GLU A 156 15.92 5.98 0.58
N TYR A 157 15.36 7.12 1.00
CA TYR A 157 14.68 7.33 2.28
C TYR A 157 13.24 7.82 2.04
N SER A 158 12.27 6.91 2.15
CA SER A 158 10.86 7.18 1.89
C SER A 158 10.09 7.78 3.08
N GLY A 159 10.80 8.11 4.16
CA GLY A 159 10.25 8.84 5.31
C GLY A 159 10.11 10.35 5.08
N ALA A 160 10.72 10.87 4.02
CA ALA A 160 10.61 12.28 3.63
C ALA A 160 9.38 12.55 2.76
N VAL A 161 8.58 13.52 3.16
CA VAL A 161 7.55 14.13 2.31
C VAL A 161 8.24 15.12 1.36
N TRP A 162 7.89 15.07 0.08
CA TRP A 162 8.39 16.03 -0.90
C TRP A 162 7.53 17.28 -0.84
N ASP A 163 8.17 18.45 -0.65
CA ASP A 163 7.50 19.73 -0.48
C ASP A 163 6.66 20.10 -1.71
N GLU A 164 5.34 20.13 -1.56
CA GLU A 164 4.41 20.41 -2.66
C GLU A 164 4.40 21.87 -3.11
N SER A 165 4.94 22.80 -2.31
CA SER A 165 5.10 24.20 -2.72
C SER A 165 6.27 24.38 -3.69
N LYS A 166 7.29 23.53 -3.56
CA LYS A 166 8.46 23.51 -4.45
C LYS A 166 8.29 22.56 -5.63
N TYR A 167 7.72 21.38 -5.37
CA TYR A 167 7.55 20.29 -6.31
C TYR A 167 6.06 19.97 -6.42
N PRO A 168 5.28 20.75 -7.19
CA PRO A 168 3.83 20.62 -7.18
C PRO A 168 3.35 19.29 -7.76
N TRP A 169 2.21 18.83 -7.26
CA TRP A 169 1.49 17.69 -7.83
C TRP A 169 0.87 18.06 -9.18
N GLN A 170 1.05 17.20 -10.18
CA GLN A 170 0.52 17.36 -11.53
C GLN A 170 -0.52 16.28 -11.82
N THR A 171 -1.74 16.69 -12.17
CA THR A 171 -2.80 15.75 -12.59
C THR A 171 -2.52 15.21 -13.98
N VAL A 172 -2.43 13.89 -14.10
CA VAL A 172 -2.14 13.21 -15.38
C VAL A 172 -3.25 12.23 -15.78
N GLY A 173 -4.27 12.06 -14.94
CA GLY A 173 -5.40 11.20 -15.26
C GLY A 173 -6.52 11.31 -14.24
N LYS A 174 -7.58 10.57 -14.52
CA LYS A 174 -8.76 10.48 -13.65
C LYS A 174 -9.14 9.02 -13.50
N LEU A 175 -9.32 8.59 -12.26
CA LEU A 175 -9.86 7.28 -11.92
C LEU A 175 -11.32 7.47 -11.51
N VAL A 176 -12.20 6.73 -12.17
CA VAL A 176 -13.63 6.65 -11.81
C VAL A 176 -13.91 5.22 -11.38
N ILE A 177 -14.46 5.05 -10.19
CA ILE A 177 -14.99 3.80 -9.68
C ILE A 177 -16.51 3.95 -9.68
N PRO A 178 -17.24 3.30 -10.59
CA PRO A 178 -18.69 3.40 -10.66
C PRO A 178 -19.35 2.96 -9.34
N GLN A 179 -20.55 3.48 -9.11
CA GLN A 179 -21.49 2.97 -8.12
C GLN A 179 -21.60 1.44 -8.26
N GLN A 180 -21.46 0.73 -7.15
CA GLN A 180 -21.44 -0.73 -7.12
C GLN A 180 -21.78 -1.25 -5.72
N ASP A 181 -22.19 -2.51 -5.65
CA ASP A 181 -22.13 -3.23 -4.37
C ASP A 181 -20.66 -3.50 -4.03
N SER A 182 -20.16 -2.76 -3.04
CA SER A 182 -18.76 -2.86 -2.62
C SER A 182 -18.52 -3.97 -1.59
N PHE A 183 -19.55 -4.75 -1.23
CA PHE A 183 -19.42 -5.79 -0.21
C PHE A 183 -20.24 -7.05 -0.50
N ASP A 184 -20.06 -7.56 -1.72
CA ASP A 184 -20.38 -8.95 -2.01
C ASP A 184 -19.42 -9.92 -1.27
N TYR A 185 -19.97 -10.99 -0.69
CA TYR A 185 -19.20 -11.95 0.10
C TYR A 185 -18.24 -12.79 -0.76
N GLU A 186 -18.63 -13.16 -1.98
CA GLU A 186 -17.78 -13.92 -2.89
C GLU A 186 -16.60 -13.06 -3.36
N ARG A 187 -16.85 -11.80 -3.71
CA ARG A 187 -15.83 -10.82 -4.06
C ARG A 187 -14.91 -10.50 -2.89
N LYS A 188 -15.43 -10.34 -1.68
CA LYS A 188 -14.63 -10.16 -0.47
C LYS A 188 -13.69 -11.35 -0.27
N ARG A 189 -14.23 -12.57 -0.29
CA ARG A 189 -13.45 -13.80 -0.16
C ARG A 189 -12.40 -13.89 -1.27
N PHE A 190 -12.75 -13.53 -2.49
CA PHE A 190 -11.83 -13.49 -3.62
C PHE A 190 -10.59 -12.63 -3.31
N TRP A 191 -10.82 -11.40 -2.84
CA TRP A 191 -9.74 -10.46 -2.51
C TRP A 191 -8.91 -10.91 -1.31
N GLU A 192 -9.53 -11.51 -0.29
CA GLU A 192 -8.86 -11.96 0.93
C GLU A 192 -8.00 -13.21 0.69
N ASP A 193 -8.54 -14.22 0.02
CA ASP A 193 -7.91 -15.53 -0.12
C ASP A 193 -7.01 -15.63 -1.35
N TYR A 194 -7.42 -15.03 -2.47
CA TYR A 194 -6.82 -15.31 -3.78
C TYR A 194 -5.99 -14.16 -4.32
N ALA A 195 -6.49 -12.92 -4.19
CA ALA A 195 -5.84 -11.77 -4.76
C ALA A 195 -4.56 -11.35 -4.00
N ARG A 196 -3.67 -10.71 -4.76
CA ARG A 196 -2.45 -10.06 -4.27
C ARG A 196 -2.22 -8.80 -5.10
N VAL A 197 -1.74 -7.76 -4.43
CA VAL A 197 -1.12 -6.59 -5.03
C VAL A 197 0.36 -6.64 -4.66
N ASP A 198 1.24 -6.57 -5.65
CA ASP A 198 2.71 -6.54 -5.46
C ASP A 198 3.29 -5.41 -6.32
N PRO A 199 4.00 -4.41 -5.77
CA PRO A 199 4.51 -3.29 -6.55
C PRO A 199 5.55 -3.70 -7.61
N TRP A 200 6.12 -4.90 -7.52
CA TRP A 200 7.00 -5.47 -8.54
C TRP A 200 6.26 -6.29 -9.62
N HIS A 201 4.94 -6.46 -9.49
CA HIS A 201 4.09 -7.07 -10.52
C HIS A 201 3.63 -5.99 -11.50
N GLY A 202 4.41 -5.79 -12.55
CA GLY A 202 4.09 -4.80 -13.57
C GLY A 202 5.25 -4.46 -14.48
N LEU A 203 5.12 -3.33 -15.18
CA LEU A 203 6.03 -2.86 -16.20
C LEU A 203 7.39 -2.48 -15.63
N LYS A 204 8.47 -2.83 -16.35
CA LYS A 204 9.81 -2.31 -16.06
C LYS A 204 9.89 -0.79 -16.21
N SER A 205 9.02 -0.20 -17.04
CA SER A 205 8.90 1.25 -17.20
C SER A 205 8.21 1.95 -16.03
N LEU A 206 7.62 1.23 -15.06
CA LEU A 206 7.13 1.76 -13.79
C LEU A 206 7.84 1.03 -12.64
N GLN A 207 9.15 1.23 -12.54
CA GLN A 207 10.01 0.48 -11.62
C GLN A 207 9.96 1.06 -10.20
N PRO A 208 9.64 0.27 -9.15
CA PRO A 208 9.77 0.70 -7.77
C PRO A 208 11.24 1.05 -7.40
N LEU A 209 11.46 2.19 -6.74
CA LEU A 209 12.79 2.67 -6.33
C LEU A 209 12.95 2.77 -4.81
N GLY A 210 14.19 2.92 -4.37
CA GLY A 210 14.55 3.06 -2.96
C GLY A 210 14.68 1.73 -2.23
N SER A 211 15.40 1.78 -1.11
CA SER A 211 15.72 0.59 -0.30
C SER A 211 14.47 -0.15 0.22
N SER A 212 13.39 0.57 0.60
CA SER A 212 12.14 -0.04 1.05
C SER A 212 11.47 -0.88 -0.04
N ASN A 213 11.47 -0.41 -1.30
CA ASN A 213 10.96 -1.21 -2.42
C ASN A 213 11.86 -2.39 -2.76
N ARG A 214 13.19 -2.25 -2.65
CA ARG A 214 14.10 -3.39 -2.82
C ARG A 214 13.88 -4.45 -1.73
N LEU A 215 13.61 -4.06 -0.49
CA LEU A 215 13.20 -4.99 0.56
C LEU A 215 11.88 -5.69 0.23
N ARG A 216 10.88 -4.96 -0.27
CA ARG A 216 9.61 -5.52 -0.74
C ARG A 216 9.82 -6.60 -1.82
N ARG A 217 10.81 -6.43 -2.70
CA ARG A 217 11.19 -7.39 -3.76
C ARG A 217 11.92 -8.63 -3.24
N ALA A 218 12.91 -8.42 -2.37
CA ALA A 218 13.88 -9.45 -1.99
C ALA A 218 13.54 -10.14 -0.67
N GLY A 219 12.62 -9.55 0.10
CA GLY A 219 12.44 -9.87 1.50
C GLY A 219 11.67 -11.17 1.73
N LYS A 220 12.36 -12.12 2.36
CA LYS A 220 11.78 -12.97 3.40
C LYS A 220 11.65 -12.15 4.69
N LEU A 221 10.86 -11.08 4.68
CA LEU A 221 10.52 -10.39 5.92
C LEU A 221 9.41 -11.22 6.57
N PHE A 222 9.80 -12.26 7.31
CA PHE A 222 8.86 -13.17 7.96
C PHE A 222 8.15 -12.42 9.10
N ILE A 223 6.87 -12.13 8.89
CA ILE A 223 6.02 -11.30 9.77
C ILE A 223 5.66 -12.01 11.10
N PHE A 224 6.11 -13.26 11.35
CA PHE A 224 5.70 -14.04 12.53
C PHE A 224 6.90 -14.71 13.26
N PRO A 225 7.24 -14.30 14.50
CA PRO A 225 8.38 -14.84 15.27
C PRO A 225 8.26 -16.30 15.74
N TRP A 226 7.05 -16.87 15.79
CA TRP A 226 6.79 -18.15 16.45
C TRP A 226 7.31 -19.40 15.72
N LEU A 227 7.92 -19.24 14.53
CA LEU A 227 8.35 -20.34 13.66
C LEU A 227 9.87 -20.59 13.66
N TRP A 228 10.63 -20.04 14.61
CA TRP A 228 12.09 -20.22 14.67
C TRP A 228 12.52 -21.68 14.93
N ASN A 229 11.64 -22.54 15.47
CA ASN A 229 12.03 -23.88 15.93
C ASN A 229 11.97 -25.00 14.88
N ALA A 230 11.61 -24.73 13.63
CA ALA A 230 11.60 -25.79 12.61
C ALA A 230 11.91 -25.23 11.21
N LEU A 231 12.83 -25.90 10.52
CA LEU A 231 13.22 -25.79 9.12
C LEU A 231 14.51 -25.02 8.79
N THR A 232 15.51 -25.85 8.51
CA THR A 232 16.74 -25.64 7.76
C THR A 232 16.56 -24.74 6.53
N LEU A 233 17.47 -23.78 6.40
CA LEU A 233 17.58 -22.84 5.29
C LEU A 233 17.69 -23.56 3.92
N ARG A 234 16.71 -23.32 3.05
CA ARG A 234 16.96 -23.20 1.60
C ARG A 234 16.68 -21.75 1.19
N VAL A 235 17.68 -21.12 0.60
CA VAL A 235 17.62 -19.76 0.05
C VAL A 235 16.84 -19.81 -1.26
N LEU A 236 15.53 -19.69 -1.16
CA LEU A 236 14.66 -19.28 -2.27
C LEU A 236 14.31 -17.81 -2.02
N THR A 237 14.75 -16.92 -2.90
CA THR A 237 14.43 -15.49 -2.86
C THR A 237 13.00 -15.27 -3.35
N PHE A 238 12.04 -15.21 -2.42
CA PHE A 238 10.67 -14.79 -2.74
C PHE A 238 10.46 -13.34 -2.28
N SER A 239 9.66 -12.58 -3.03
CA SER A 239 9.21 -11.26 -2.57
C SER A 239 8.40 -11.39 -1.28
N VAL A 240 8.37 -10.31 -0.47
CA VAL A 240 7.60 -10.29 0.80
C VAL A 240 6.13 -10.64 0.51
N TYR A 241 5.61 -10.10 -0.58
CA TYR A 241 4.24 -10.32 -1.03
C TYR A 241 3.99 -11.77 -1.47
N ALA A 242 4.91 -12.36 -2.25
CA ALA A 242 4.80 -13.77 -2.65
C ALA A 242 4.89 -14.71 -1.44
N ALA A 243 5.82 -14.46 -0.51
CA ALA A 243 5.98 -15.26 0.70
C ALA A 243 4.76 -15.17 1.63
N SER A 244 4.28 -13.95 1.91
CA SER A 244 3.11 -13.71 2.76
C SER A 244 1.83 -14.34 2.17
N SER A 245 1.57 -14.08 0.88
CA SER A 245 0.40 -14.65 0.20
C SER A 245 0.45 -16.18 0.11
N SER A 246 1.61 -16.78 -0.18
CA SER A 246 1.77 -18.24 -0.18
C SER A 246 1.51 -18.86 1.20
N MET A 247 1.91 -18.20 2.28
CA MET A 247 1.67 -18.67 3.64
C MET A 247 0.19 -18.62 4.01
N ARG A 248 -0.47 -17.47 3.79
CA ARG A 248 -1.91 -17.31 4.02
C ARG A 248 -2.71 -18.38 3.28
N ARG A 249 -2.38 -18.60 2.01
CA ARG A 249 -3.03 -19.61 1.17
C ARG A 249 -2.83 -21.03 1.70
N LYS A 250 -1.62 -21.36 2.16
CA LYS A 250 -1.33 -22.66 2.80
C LYS A 250 -2.14 -22.86 4.08
N LEU A 251 -2.26 -21.83 4.92
CA LEU A 251 -3.06 -21.88 6.15
C LEU A 251 -4.56 -22.05 5.86
N ASN A 252 -5.06 -21.41 4.79
CA ASN A 252 -6.46 -21.46 4.40
C ASN A 252 -6.80 -22.64 3.45
N GLY A 253 -5.83 -23.47 3.06
CA GLY A 253 -6.03 -24.59 2.14
C GLY A 253 -6.41 -24.18 0.70
N VAL A 254 -6.07 -22.97 0.28
CA VAL A 254 -6.42 -22.40 -1.04
C VAL A 254 -5.20 -22.29 -1.96
N LYS A 255 -5.44 -22.24 -3.28
CA LYS A 255 -4.40 -22.06 -4.31
C LYS A 255 -4.32 -20.61 -4.78
N GLU A 256 -3.18 -20.23 -5.35
CA GLU A 256 -3.04 -18.93 -6.02
C GLU A 256 -3.89 -18.89 -7.28
N VAL A 257 -4.63 -17.79 -7.47
CA VAL A 257 -5.30 -17.45 -8.73
C VAL A 257 -4.61 -16.22 -9.30
N GLN A 258 -4.16 -16.32 -10.54
CA GLN A 258 -3.59 -15.21 -11.29
C GLN A 258 -4.71 -14.60 -12.14
N VAL A 259 -5.23 -13.46 -11.70
CA VAL A 259 -6.32 -12.75 -12.38
C VAL A 259 -5.75 -12.05 -13.61
N LYS A 260 -6.19 -12.45 -14.81
CA LYS A 260 -5.71 -11.90 -16.09
C LYS A 260 -6.64 -10.87 -16.69
N ILE A 261 -7.94 -11.02 -16.46
CA ILE A 261 -9.00 -10.13 -16.93
C ILE A 261 -9.99 -9.87 -15.80
N ILE A 262 -10.75 -8.78 -15.91
CA ILE A 262 -11.70 -8.38 -14.86
C ILE A 262 -12.82 -9.41 -14.66
N ASP A 263 -13.24 -10.10 -15.71
CA ASP A 263 -14.32 -11.09 -15.68
C ASP A 263 -13.98 -12.37 -14.89
N GLU A 264 -12.72 -12.56 -14.50
CA GLU A 264 -12.30 -13.65 -13.61
C GLU A 264 -12.56 -13.33 -12.12
N ILE A 265 -12.98 -12.10 -11.80
CA ILE A 265 -13.35 -11.67 -10.46
C ILE A 265 -14.86 -11.92 -10.27
N PRO A 266 -15.29 -12.55 -9.17
CA PRO A 266 -16.71 -12.69 -8.85
C PRO A 266 -17.44 -11.33 -8.85
N ASN A 267 -18.66 -11.36 -9.38
CA ASN A 267 -19.54 -10.19 -9.45
C ASN A 267 -19.90 -9.63 -8.08
#